data_AF-A0A358D744-F1
#
_entry.id   AF-A0A358D744-F1
#
_cell.length_a   1.000
_cell.length_b   1.000
_cell.length_c   1.000
_cell.angle_alpha   90.00
_cell.angle_beta   90.00
_cell.angle_gamma   90.00
#
_symmetry.space_group_name_H-M   'P 1'
#
loop_
_entity.id
_entity.type
_entity.pdbx_description
1 polymer ?
#
loop_
_entity_poly.entity_id
_entity_poly.type
_entity_poly.pdbx_seq_one_letter_code
_entity_poly.pdbx_strand_id
1 'polypeptide(L)'
;WPQRLSLAASGIAIASAGLSWTYIADAVTGIPHAYVRTETAWWIPLVGTGDFVPLTPWFRFFGTYLNVFGILVVLAIMAAFAWWIFSKPTRKLGLVIVAYAASYGLYLFGVFLPQQSTFRLMMPLSPLLGDERFSSTQHRRQWLLLGCLGLQVVAVFLLWTIGYP
;
A
#
# COMPACT_ATOMS: atom_id res chain seq x y z
N TRP A 1 7.03 -15.55 -27.34
CA TRP A 1 6.22 -14.46 -27.89
C TRP A 1 4.74 -14.49 -27.49
N PRO A 2 3.96 -15.59 -27.69
CA PRO A 2 2.52 -15.58 -27.39
C PRO A 2 2.19 -15.35 -25.90
N GLN A 3 2.98 -15.92 -24.99
CA GLN A 3 2.80 -15.71 -23.54
C GLN A 3 2.98 -14.24 -23.10
N ARG A 4 3.94 -13.51 -23.69
CA ARG A 4 4.16 -12.08 -23.36
C ARG A 4 3.02 -11.22 -23.88
N LEU A 5 2.51 -11.54 -25.07
CA LEU A 5 1.36 -10.85 -25.65
C LEU A 5 0.09 -11.09 -24.83
N SER A 6 -0.14 -12.35 -24.43
CA SER A 6 -1.26 -12.70 -23.56
C SER A 6 -1.17 -11.98 -22.22
N LEU A 7 0.02 -11.93 -21.59
CA LEU A 7 0.23 -11.21 -20.33
C LEU A 7 -0.07 -9.71 -20.48
N ALA A 8 0.43 -9.09 -21.54
CA ALA A 8 0.19 -7.67 -21.81
C ALA A 8 -1.30 -7.40 -22.08
N ALA A 9 -1.96 -8.23 -22.89
CA ALA A 9 -3.38 -8.12 -23.18
C ALA A 9 -4.23 -8.29 -21.92
N SER A 10 -3.94 -9.29 -21.09
CA SER A 10 -4.63 -9.47 -19.80
C SER A 10 -4.39 -8.28 -18.86
N GLY A 11 -3.17 -7.76 -18.80
CA GLY A 11 -2.86 -6.57 -17.99
C GLY A 11 -3.64 -5.33 -18.44
N ILE A 12 -3.70 -5.09 -19.76
CA ILE A 12 -4.49 -4.00 -20.33
C ILE A 12 -5.98 -4.20 -20.05
N ALA A 13 -6.51 -5.41 -20.26
CA ALA A 13 -7.92 -5.69 -20.01
C ALA A 13 -8.32 -5.45 -18.55
N ILE A 14 -7.51 -5.90 -17.59
CA ILE A 14 -7.75 -5.68 -16.16
C ILE A 14 -7.63 -4.19 -15.81
N ALA A 15 -6.62 -3.49 -16.33
CA ALA A 15 -6.44 -2.06 -16.10
C ALA A 15 -7.62 -1.25 -16.67
N SER A 16 -8.05 -1.54 -17.89
CA SER A 16 -9.21 -0.91 -18.53
C SER A 16 -10.50 -1.19 -17.75
N ALA A 17 -10.71 -2.43 -17.31
CA ALA A 17 -11.85 -2.78 -16.49
C ALA A 17 -11.85 -2.01 -15.16
N GLY A 18 -10.71 -1.94 -14.47
CA GLY A 18 -10.57 -1.17 -13.22
C GLY A 18 -10.81 0.32 -13.40
N LEU A 19 -10.22 0.93 -14.43
CA LEU A 19 -10.37 2.36 -14.73
C LEU A 19 -11.77 2.72 -15.25
N SER A 20 -12.48 1.77 -15.86
CA SER A 20 -13.83 2.02 -16.37
C SER A 20 -14.82 2.36 -15.27
N TRP A 21 -14.59 1.89 -14.04
CA TRP A 21 -15.53 2.06 -12.94
C TRP A 21 -15.76 3.52 -12.55
N THR A 22 -14.72 4.37 -12.64
CA THR A 22 -14.87 5.82 -12.43
C THR A 22 -15.91 6.42 -13.38
N TYR A 23 -15.87 6.04 -14.66
CA TYR A 23 -16.80 6.54 -15.68
C TYR A 23 -18.19 5.91 -15.55
N ILE A 24 -18.26 4.62 -15.22
CA ILE A 24 -19.53 3.92 -15.02
C ILE A 24 -20.28 4.53 -13.84
N ALA A 25 -19.61 4.77 -12.72
CA ALA A 25 -20.21 5.38 -11.54
C ALA A 25 -20.77 6.77 -11.85
N ASP A 26 -20.01 7.61 -12.55
CA ASP A 26 -20.46 8.95 -12.94
C ASP A 26 -21.68 8.89 -13.86
N ALA A 27 -21.67 7.99 -14.86
CA ALA A 27 -22.77 7.83 -15.80
C ALA A 27 -24.07 7.30 -15.15
N VAL A 28 -23.96 6.34 -14.23
CA VAL A 28 -25.13 5.72 -13.57
C VAL A 28 -25.72 6.64 -12.49
N THR A 29 -24.88 7.36 -11.76
CA THR A 29 -25.34 8.24 -10.67
C THR A 29 -25.71 9.64 -11.13
N GLY A 30 -25.20 10.09 -12.29
CA GLY A 30 -25.31 11.47 -12.75
C GLY A 30 -24.48 12.46 -11.92
N ILE A 31 -23.63 11.97 -11.00
CA ILE A 31 -22.78 12.80 -10.14
C ILE A 31 -21.35 12.74 -10.66
N PRO A 32 -20.72 13.89 -10.99
CA PRO A 32 -19.32 13.91 -11.38
C PRO A 32 -18.40 13.37 -10.28
N HIS A 33 -17.44 12.52 -10.66
CA HIS A 33 -16.46 11.91 -9.76
C HIS A 33 -17.07 11.09 -8.62
N ALA A 34 -18.24 10.47 -8.83
CA ALA A 34 -18.97 9.72 -7.83
C ALA A 34 -18.11 8.62 -7.18
N TYR A 35 -17.34 7.89 -7.98
CA TYR A 35 -16.46 6.84 -7.47
C TYR A 35 -15.38 7.39 -6.53
N VAL A 36 -14.62 8.38 -6.99
CA VAL A 36 -13.51 8.96 -6.21
C VAL A 36 -14.02 9.65 -4.95
N ARG A 37 -15.16 10.35 -5.02
CA ARG A 37 -15.80 10.97 -3.85
C ARG A 37 -16.23 9.94 -2.80
N THR A 38 -16.66 8.76 -3.23
CA THR A 38 -17.03 7.67 -2.32
C THR A 38 -15.79 7.12 -1.62
N GLU A 39 -14.70 6.90 -2.37
CA GLU A 39 -13.43 6.42 -1.82
C GLU A 39 -12.79 7.44 -0.85
N THR A 40 -12.81 8.73 -1.18
CA THR A 40 -12.24 9.78 -0.32
C THR A 40 -13.15 10.17 0.85
N ALA A 41 -14.43 9.80 0.86
CA ALA A 41 -15.32 10.06 1.99
C ALA A 41 -14.79 9.44 3.29
N TRP A 42 -14.14 8.28 3.19
CA TRP A 42 -13.47 7.60 4.32
C TRP A 42 -12.26 8.36 4.87
N TRP A 43 -11.74 9.35 4.15
CA TRP A 43 -10.57 10.12 4.55
C TRP A 43 -10.93 11.36 5.35
N ILE A 44 -12.16 11.86 5.18
CA ILE A 44 -12.62 13.11 5.77
C ILE A 44 -12.42 13.15 7.30
N PRO A 45 -12.72 12.09 8.07
CA PRO A 45 -12.49 12.09 9.52
C PRO A 45 -11.01 12.20 9.91
N LEU A 46 -10.08 11.84 9.02
CA LEU A 46 -8.64 11.75 9.32
C LEU A 46 -7.88 12.99 8.84
N VAL A 47 -8.19 13.46 7.64
CA VAL A 47 -7.41 14.51 6.93
C VAL A 47 -8.27 15.64 6.38
N GLY A 48 -9.54 15.70 6.76
CA GLY A 48 -10.50 16.71 6.33
C GLY A 48 -10.97 16.55 4.89
N THR A 49 -11.77 17.50 4.41
CA THR A 49 -12.25 17.55 3.02
C THR A 49 -11.14 17.97 2.07
N GLY A 50 -11.16 17.49 0.82
CA GLY A 50 -10.24 17.94 -0.22
C GLY A 50 -10.17 16.95 -1.36
N ASP A 51 -9.68 17.42 -2.50
CA ASP A 51 -9.63 16.62 -3.71
C ASP A 51 -8.58 15.51 -3.63
N PHE A 52 -8.85 14.42 -4.35
CA PHE A 52 -7.89 13.35 -4.53
C PHE A 52 -6.85 13.75 -5.57
N VAL A 53 -5.59 13.79 -5.15
CA VAL A 53 -4.44 13.92 -6.06
C VAL A 53 -3.58 12.67 -5.90
N PRO A 54 -3.33 11.88 -6.96
CA PRO A 54 -2.44 10.73 -6.88
C PRO A 54 -1.07 11.06 -6.30
N LEU A 55 -0.45 10.12 -5.59
CA LEU A 55 0.86 10.23 -4.92
C LEU A 55 0.93 11.22 -3.75
N THR A 56 -0.14 11.94 -3.45
CA THR A 56 -0.24 12.83 -2.29
C THR A 56 -0.81 12.23 -1.00
N PRO A 57 -1.58 11.10 -0.98
CA PRO A 57 -2.27 10.67 0.24
C PRO A 57 -1.36 10.48 1.46
N TRP A 58 -0.19 9.88 1.26
CA TRP A 58 0.78 9.67 2.34
C TRP A 58 1.31 10.99 2.91
N PHE A 59 1.66 11.95 2.04
CA PHE A 59 2.09 13.28 2.47
C PHE A 59 0.99 14.02 3.20
N ARG A 60 -0.25 13.91 2.74
CA ARG A 60 -1.40 14.52 3.40
C ARG A 60 -1.59 13.96 4.80
N PHE A 61 -1.61 12.64 4.95
CA PHE A 61 -1.76 11.97 6.25
C PHE A 61 -0.65 12.36 7.23
N PHE A 62 0.61 12.10 6.86
CA PHE A 62 1.72 12.39 7.77
C PHE A 62 1.93 13.89 7.97
N GLY A 63 1.61 14.74 6.98
CA GLY A 63 1.62 16.19 7.12
C GLY A 63 0.60 16.70 8.13
N THR A 64 -0.61 16.12 8.17
CA THR A 64 -1.64 16.50 9.15
C THR A 64 -1.22 16.19 10.59
N TYR A 65 -0.57 15.05 10.85
CA TYR A 65 -0.22 14.62 12.21
C TYR A 65 1.20 15.01 12.66
N LEU A 66 2.16 15.15 11.73
CA LEU A 66 3.58 15.39 12.03
C LEU A 66 4.14 16.67 11.37
N ASN A 67 3.31 17.47 10.70
CA ASN A 67 3.72 18.69 9.98
C ASN A 67 4.89 18.41 9.01
N VAL A 68 5.92 19.28 9.00
CA VAL A 68 7.10 19.17 8.13
C VAL A 68 7.84 17.84 8.31
N PHE A 69 7.85 17.29 9.54
CA PHE A 69 8.46 15.98 9.78
C PHE A 69 7.72 14.85 9.07
N GLY A 70 6.42 15.01 8.83
CA GLY A 70 5.62 14.04 8.09
C GLY A 70 6.13 13.84 6.66
N ILE A 71 6.53 14.92 5.98
CA ILE A 71 7.09 14.85 4.62
C ILE A 71 8.40 14.06 4.64
N LEU A 72 9.27 14.33 5.62
CA LEU A 72 10.54 13.63 5.78
C LEU A 72 10.34 12.13 6.05
N VAL A 73 9.34 11.78 6.85
CA VAL A 73 8.97 10.38 7.12
C VAL A 73 8.53 9.68 5.83
N VAL A 74 7.67 10.30 5.03
CA VAL A 74 7.23 9.72 3.75
C VAL A 74 8.41 9.51 2.80
N LEU A 75 9.28 10.51 2.66
CA LEU A 75 10.49 10.38 1.82
C LEU A 75 11.41 9.27 2.33
N ALA A 76 11.59 9.16 3.64
CA ALA A 76 12.38 8.09 4.25
C ALA A 76 11.78 6.70 3.98
N ILE A 77 10.45 6.55 4.09
CA ILE A 77 9.75 5.30 3.77
C ILE A 77 9.94 4.94 2.28
N MET A 78 9.77 5.91 1.38
CA MET A 78 9.97 5.70 -0.06
C MET A 78 11.41 5.28 -0.37
N ALA A 79 12.39 5.97 0.21
CA ALA A 79 13.81 5.65 0.04
C ALA A 79 14.15 4.27 0.59
N ALA A 80 13.63 3.92 1.77
CA ALA A 80 13.82 2.61 2.37
C ALA A 80 13.18 1.49 1.53
N PHE A 81 11.97 1.71 1.00
CA PHE A 81 11.28 0.75 0.14
C PHE A 81 12.03 0.56 -1.19
N ALA A 82 12.43 1.65 -1.84
CA ALA A 82 13.24 1.58 -3.05
C ALA A 82 14.56 0.83 -2.79
N TRP A 83 15.27 1.19 -1.73
CA TRP A 83 16.50 0.52 -1.35
C TRP A 83 16.29 -0.97 -1.10
N TRP A 84 15.19 -1.36 -0.45
CA TRP A 84 14.85 -2.75 -0.21
C TRP A 84 14.59 -3.49 -1.52
N ILE A 85 13.72 -2.97 -2.39
CA ILE A 85 13.41 -3.57 -3.71
C ILE A 85 14.66 -3.73 -4.58
N PHE A 86 15.57 -2.75 -4.58
CA PHE A 86 16.81 -2.81 -5.36
C PHE A 86 17.94 -3.62 -4.69
N SER A 87 17.74 -4.09 -3.47
CA SER A 87 18.76 -4.82 -2.73
C SER A 87 19.06 -6.19 -3.35
N LYS A 88 20.31 -6.66 -3.21
CA LYS A 88 20.73 -7.97 -3.73
C LYS A 88 19.85 -9.13 -3.21
N PRO A 89 19.52 -9.21 -1.90
CA PRO A 89 18.68 -10.30 -1.39
C PRO A 89 17.28 -10.32 -2.01
N THR A 90 16.63 -9.16 -2.14
CA THR A 90 15.30 -9.05 -2.75
C THR A 90 15.33 -9.44 -4.24
N ARG A 91 16.39 -9.07 -4.96
CA ARG A 91 16.59 -9.47 -6.36
C ARG A 91 16.77 -10.99 -6.54
N LYS A 92 17.23 -11.73 -5.53
CA LYS A 92 17.32 -13.20 -5.58
C LYS A 92 15.95 -13.88 -5.58
N LEU A 93 14.90 -13.21 -5.10
CA LEU A 93 13.52 -13.75 -5.10
C LEU A 93 12.95 -13.88 -6.53
N GLY A 94 13.61 -13.29 -7.53
CA GLY A 94 13.23 -13.39 -8.93
C GLY A 94 12.44 -12.19 -9.44
N LEU A 95 12.52 -11.97 -10.75
CA LEU A 95 12.00 -10.77 -11.39
C LEU A 95 10.49 -10.59 -11.19
N VAL A 96 9.71 -11.66 -11.26
CA VAL A 96 8.24 -11.60 -11.14
C VAL A 96 7.82 -11.08 -9.77
N ILE A 97 8.44 -11.59 -8.69
CA ILE A 97 8.14 -11.17 -7.32
C ILE A 97 8.53 -9.70 -7.11
N VAL A 98 9.73 -9.32 -7.55
CA VAL A 98 10.24 -7.95 -7.40
C VAL A 98 9.39 -6.96 -8.19
N ALA A 99 9.04 -7.29 -9.44
CA ALA A 99 8.21 -6.44 -10.29
C ALA A 99 6.80 -6.29 -9.72
N TYR A 100 6.17 -7.39 -9.30
CA TYR A 100 4.87 -7.35 -8.65
C TYR A 100 4.91 -6.51 -7.37
N ALA A 101 5.89 -6.75 -6.49
CA ALA A 101 6.02 -6.03 -5.23
C ALA A 101 6.28 -4.52 -5.44
N ALA A 102 7.12 -4.17 -6.42
CA ALA A 102 7.38 -2.78 -6.79
C ALA A 102 6.11 -2.10 -7.34
N SER A 103 5.42 -2.73 -8.29
CA SER A 103 4.17 -2.20 -8.86
C SER A 103 3.08 -2.05 -7.81
N TYR A 104 2.91 -3.05 -6.94
CA TYR A 104 1.90 -3.03 -5.89
C TYR A 104 2.23 -2.01 -4.79
N GLY A 105 3.51 -1.89 -4.41
CA GLY A 105 3.96 -0.84 -3.49
C GLY A 105 3.73 0.56 -4.03
N LEU A 106 4.02 0.79 -5.32
CA LEU A 106 3.71 2.06 -5.99
C LEU A 106 2.21 2.34 -6.05
N TYR A 107 1.38 1.33 -6.28
CA TYR A 107 -0.07 1.45 -6.24
C TYR A 107 -0.57 1.87 -4.86
N LEU A 108 -0.14 1.19 -3.79
CA LEU A 108 -0.49 1.56 -2.42
C LEU A 108 -0.02 2.97 -2.06
N PHE A 109 1.19 3.34 -2.49
CA PHE A 109 1.70 4.69 -2.28
C PHE A 109 0.88 5.76 -3.03
N GLY A 110 0.50 5.46 -4.27
CA GLY A 110 -0.15 6.42 -5.16
C GLY A 110 -1.59 6.72 -4.81
N VAL A 111 -2.34 5.74 -4.32
CA VAL A 111 -3.80 5.86 -4.21
C VAL A 111 -4.28 5.77 -2.76
N PHE A 112 -3.55 5.08 -1.90
CA PHE A 112 -4.07 4.70 -0.59
C PHE A 112 -3.62 5.66 0.52
N LEU A 113 -4.56 6.07 1.36
CA LEU A 113 -4.27 6.83 2.59
C LEU A 113 -3.85 5.85 3.70
N PRO A 114 -2.70 6.05 4.37
CA PRO A 114 -2.27 5.16 5.46
C PRO A 114 -3.31 5.10 6.59
N GLN A 115 -3.97 3.95 6.73
CA GLN A 115 -5.01 3.67 7.73
C GLN A 115 -4.74 2.34 8.44
N GLN A 116 -5.63 1.94 9.36
CA GLN A 116 -5.56 0.63 10.05
C GLN A 116 -5.53 -0.56 9.06
N SER A 117 -6.21 -0.43 7.92
CA SER A 117 -6.24 -1.45 6.87
C SER A 117 -4.94 -1.56 6.06
N THR A 118 -3.97 -0.64 6.23
CA THR A 118 -2.67 -0.67 5.53
C THR A 118 -1.98 -2.01 5.72
N PHE A 119 -1.93 -2.55 6.95
CA PHE A 119 -1.28 -3.83 7.23
C PHE A 119 -1.91 -4.98 6.44
N ARG A 120 -3.24 -5.00 6.33
CA ARG A 120 -3.97 -6.00 5.54
C ARG A 120 -3.66 -5.86 4.05
N LEU A 121 -3.63 -4.62 3.56
CA LEU A 121 -3.29 -4.32 2.18
C LEU A 121 -1.82 -4.60 1.88
N MET A 122 -0.93 -4.63 2.86
CA MET A 122 0.46 -5.02 2.64
C MET A 122 0.68 -6.54 2.56
N MET A 123 -0.32 -7.38 2.88
CA MET A 123 -0.17 -8.84 2.85
C MET A 123 0.29 -9.42 1.50
N PRO A 124 -0.15 -8.89 0.32
CA PRO A 124 0.39 -9.34 -0.96
C PRO A 124 1.90 -9.07 -1.15
N LEU A 125 2.51 -8.22 -0.31
CA LEU A 125 3.97 -8.02 -0.26
C LEU A 125 4.69 -9.04 0.62
N SER A 126 3.98 -9.98 1.25
CA SER A 126 4.58 -11.05 2.07
C SER A 126 5.68 -11.87 1.39
N PRO A 127 5.71 -12.07 0.05
CA PRO A 127 6.86 -12.73 -0.60
C PRO A 127 8.20 -12.02 -0.34
N LEU A 128 8.20 -10.71 -0.08
CA LEU A 128 9.41 -9.96 0.29
C LEU A 128 10.00 -10.40 1.63
N LEU A 129 9.20 -11.00 2.51
CA LEU A 129 9.67 -11.55 3.79
C LEU A 129 10.53 -12.81 3.61
N GLY A 130 10.54 -13.40 2.41
CA GLY A 130 11.47 -14.46 2.03
C GLY A 130 12.91 -13.98 1.85
N ASP A 131 13.18 -12.67 2.00
CA ASP A 131 14.52 -12.11 2.01
C ASP A 131 15.39 -12.77 3.10
N GLU A 132 16.60 -13.18 2.70
CA GLU A 132 17.60 -13.83 3.56
C GLU A 132 17.86 -13.03 4.85
N ARG A 133 17.73 -11.70 4.83
CA ARG A 133 17.89 -10.86 6.04
C ARG A 133 16.94 -11.28 7.16
N PHE A 134 15.72 -11.65 6.80
CA PHE A 134 14.66 -12.04 7.74
C PHE A 134 14.58 -13.55 7.94
N SER A 135 14.86 -14.34 6.90
CA SER A 135 14.62 -15.79 6.89
C SER A 135 15.88 -16.67 6.97
N SER A 136 17.10 -16.11 7.07
CA SER A 136 18.34 -16.90 7.03
C SER A 136 18.54 -17.86 8.20
N THR A 137 17.89 -17.63 9.34
CA THR A 137 18.11 -18.43 10.56
C THR A 137 16.79 -18.69 11.25
N GLN A 138 16.62 -19.91 11.78
CA GLN A 138 15.41 -20.30 12.51
C GLN A 138 15.10 -19.36 13.68
N HIS A 139 16.13 -18.93 14.43
CA HIS A 139 15.97 -17.95 15.50
C HIS A 139 15.45 -16.59 15.01
N ARG A 140 15.98 -16.06 13.89
CA ARG A 140 15.51 -14.79 13.32
C ARG A 140 14.04 -14.87 12.91
N ARG A 141 13.67 -15.97 12.26
CA ARG A 141 12.28 -16.24 11.88
C ARG A 141 11.38 -16.35 13.11
N GLN A 142 11.80 -17.07 14.16
CA GLN A 142 11.04 -17.21 15.40
C GLN A 142 10.85 -15.87 16.11
N TRP A 143 11.91 -15.09 16.28
CA TRP A 143 11.84 -13.76 16.90
C TRP A 143 10.96 -12.80 16.10
N LEU A 144 11.03 -12.83 14.78
CA LEU A 144 10.17 -12.01 13.92
C LEU A 144 8.71 -12.43 14.07
N LEU A 145 8.40 -13.73 14.06
CA LEU A 145 7.04 -14.23 14.26
C LEU A 145 6.49 -13.89 15.65
N LEU A 146 7.28 -14.07 16.71
CA LEU A 146 6.90 -13.70 18.07
C LEU A 146 6.70 -12.19 18.20
N GLY A 147 7.55 -11.39 17.58
CA GLY A 147 7.41 -9.94 17.52
C GLY A 147 6.13 -9.52 16.79
N CYS A 148 5.85 -10.10 15.63
CA CYS A 148 4.59 -9.86 14.89
C CYS A 148 3.36 -10.24 15.71
N LEU A 149 3.40 -11.39 16.40
CA LEU A 149 2.30 -11.85 17.26
C LEU A 149 2.07 -10.89 18.43
N GLY A 150 3.15 -10.47 19.11
CA GLY A 150 3.08 -9.49 20.19
C GLY A 150 2.53 -8.15 19.71
N LEU A 151 3.03 -7.64 18.57
CA LEU A 151 2.53 -6.41 17.95
C LEU A 151 1.06 -6.52 17.56
N GLN A 152 0.60 -7.69 17.10
CA GLN A 152 -0.80 -7.90 16.77
C GLN A 152 -1.70 -7.82 18.01
N VAL A 153 -1.28 -8.40 19.14
CA VAL A 153 -2.01 -8.28 20.42
C VAL A 153 -2.08 -6.82 20.87
N VAL A 154 -0.96 -6.11 20.84
CA VAL A 154 -0.90 -4.68 21.19
C VAL A 154 -1.80 -3.86 20.26
N ALA A 155 -1.74 -4.08 18.95
CA ALA A 155 -2.57 -3.38 17.98
C ALA A 155 -4.06 -3.60 18.22
N VAL A 156 -4.48 -4.85 18.47
CA VAL A 156 -5.89 -5.17 18.78
C VAL A 156 -6.32 -4.51 20.09
N PHE A 157 -5.47 -4.57 21.12
CA PHE A 157 -5.76 -3.95 22.41
C PHE A 157 -5.93 -2.44 22.28
N LEU A 158 -4.99 -1.73 21.65
CA LEU A 158 -5.06 -0.28 21.44
C LEU A 158 -6.28 0.10 20.60
N LEU A 159 -6.59 -0.66 19.56
CA LEU A 159 -7.75 -0.42 18.70
C LEU A 159 -9.08 -0.52 19.47
N TRP A 160 -9.19 -1.47 20.41
CA TRP A 160 -10.38 -1.67 21.23
C TRP A 160 -10.47 -0.75 22.45
N THR A 161 -9.35 -0.21 22.93
CA THR A 161 -9.30 0.58 24.18
C THR A 161 -9.21 2.07 23.94
N ILE A 162 -8.47 2.51 22.92
CA ILE A 162 -8.25 3.93 22.66
C ILE A 162 -9.29 4.47 21.67
N GLY A 163 -9.95 3.61 20.90
CA GLY A 163 -10.98 4.04 19.94
C GLY A 163 -10.46 5.00 18.87
N TYR A 164 -11.27 5.25 17.85
CA TYR A 164 -11.01 6.33 16.91
C TYR A 164 -11.07 7.67 17.68
N PRO A 165 -10.15 8.64 17.48
CA PRO A 165 -10.51 10.04 17.75
C PRO A 165 -11.67 10.48 16.84
#